data_AF-A0A369W4U4-F1
#
_entry.id   AF-A0A369W4U4-F1
#
_cell.length_a   1.000
_cell.length_b   1.000
_cell.length_c   1.000
_cell.angle_alpha   90.00
_cell.angle_beta   90.00
_cell.angle_gamma   90.00
#
_symmetry.space_group_name_H-M   'P 1'
#
loop_
_entity.id
_entity.type
_entity.pdbx_description
1 polymer ?
#
loop_
_entity_poly.entity_id
_entity_poly.type
_entity_poly.pdbx_seq_one_letter_code
_entity_poly.pdbx_strand_id
1 'polypeptide(L)'
;MAMTLWDFALDVYRRPGVSQACLGLQDSAGVDVNVTLYILWRIAVRADQVGPADVEEADAAIAEWRARIVEPLRALRRGLKTGPSPAPNAETATLRGRIQAAEIDAEHIELDTLESLAPPASSGSLPQDEMKSEARKGLELVVRFYAGGALPDTVIGPIATLTEAL
;
A
#
# COMPACT_ATOMS: atom_id res chain seq x y z
N MET A 1 -0.65 9.19 21.74
CA MET A 1 -0.10 8.01 21.05
C MET A 1 0.38 8.45 19.68
N ALA A 2 1.51 7.93 19.22
CA ALA A 2 1.96 8.16 17.85
C ALA A 2 0.94 7.53 16.87
N MET A 3 0.83 8.09 15.67
CA MET A 3 -0.07 7.60 14.62
C MET A 3 0.39 6.21 14.16
N THR A 4 -0.47 5.21 14.28
CA THR A 4 -0.19 3.84 13.79
C THR A 4 -0.11 3.83 12.26
N LEU A 5 0.49 2.79 11.68
CA LEU A 5 0.48 2.60 10.24
C LEU A 5 -0.93 2.46 9.70
N TRP A 6 -1.82 1.78 10.43
CA TRP A 6 -3.22 1.65 10.05
C TRP A 6 -3.95 3.00 10.03
N ASP A 7 -3.79 3.82 11.09
CA ASP A 7 -4.38 5.16 11.13
C ASP A 7 -3.87 6.02 9.98
N PHE A 8 -2.57 5.93 9.68
CA PHE A 8 -1.95 6.63 8.55
C PHE A 8 -2.49 6.17 7.21
N ALA A 9 -2.59 4.86 6.99
CA ALA A 9 -3.17 4.28 5.78
C ALA A 9 -4.60 4.81 5.57
N LEU A 10 -5.44 4.79 6.61
CA LEU A 10 -6.81 5.31 6.53
C LEU A 10 -6.87 6.82 6.25
N ASP A 11 -5.98 7.63 6.83
CA ASP A 11 -5.93 9.07 6.58
C ASP A 11 -5.51 9.39 5.14
N VAL A 12 -4.39 8.80 4.71
CA VAL A 12 -3.82 9.01 3.37
C VAL A 12 -4.78 8.54 2.30
N TYR A 13 -5.40 7.36 2.46
CA TYR A 13 -6.30 6.80 1.45
C TYR A 13 -7.59 7.61 1.24
N ARG A 14 -7.98 8.45 2.23
CA ARG A 14 -9.12 9.37 2.10
C ARG A 14 -8.78 10.65 1.33
N ARG A 15 -7.49 10.94 1.11
CA ARG A 15 -7.07 12.16 0.42
C ARG A 15 -7.41 12.08 -1.09
N PRO A 16 -7.80 13.20 -1.73
CA PRO A 16 -8.17 13.20 -3.14
C PRO A 16 -7.08 12.62 -4.04
N GLY A 17 -7.46 11.72 -4.96
CA GLY A 17 -6.54 11.13 -5.94
C GLY A 17 -5.67 9.98 -5.44
N VAL A 18 -5.50 9.78 -4.13
CA VAL A 18 -4.62 8.73 -3.58
C VAL A 18 -5.04 7.34 -4.02
N SER A 19 -6.33 6.98 -3.88
CA SER A 19 -6.80 5.66 -4.29
C SER A 19 -6.54 5.38 -5.78
N GLN A 20 -6.71 6.38 -6.64
CA GLN A 20 -6.40 6.25 -8.08
C GLN A 20 -4.90 6.15 -8.34
N ALA A 21 -4.08 6.89 -7.60
CA ALA A 21 -2.62 6.82 -7.70
C ALA A 21 -2.10 5.44 -7.27
N CYS A 22 -2.55 4.89 -6.14
CA CYS A 22 -2.20 3.54 -5.70
C CYS A 22 -2.56 2.49 -6.76
N LEU A 23 -3.77 2.56 -7.33
CA LEU A 23 -4.18 1.68 -8.42
C LEU A 23 -3.30 1.86 -9.67
N GLY A 24 -2.99 3.11 -10.04
CA GLY A 24 -2.13 3.40 -11.18
C GLY A 24 -0.72 2.84 -11.03
N LEU A 25 -0.14 2.90 -9.83
CA LEU A 25 1.14 2.24 -9.53
C LEU A 25 1.03 0.73 -9.58
N GLN A 26 -0.03 0.16 -9.02
CA GLN A 26 -0.26 -1.29 -9.02
C GLN A 26 -0.40 -1.81 -10.46
N ASP A 27 -1.18 -1.14 -11.30
CA ASP A 27 -1.43 -1.55 -12.68
C ASP A 27 -0.18 -1.34 -13.57
N SER A 28 0.60 -0.28 -13.34
CA SER A 28 1.76 0.05 -14.17
C SER A 28 3.04 -0.70 -13.80
N ALA A 29 3.23 -0.99 -12.51
CA ALA A 29 4.49 -1.48 -11.97
C ALA A 29 4.33 -2.68 -11.03
N GLY A 30 3.11 -3.17 -10.81
CA GLY A 30 2.86 -4.32 -9.94
C GLY A 30 3.09 -4.04 -8.46
N VAL A 31 3.13 -2.76 -8.04
CA VAL A 31 3.47 -2.44 -6.65
C VAL A 31 2.44 -2.97 -5.67
N ASP A 32 2.93 -3.32 -4.49
CA ASP A 32 2.10 -3.57 -3.34
C ASP A 32 1.73 -2.28 -2.62
N VAL A 33 0.43 -2.08 -2.39
CA VAL A 33 -0.07 -0.85 -1.75
C VAL A 33 0.29 -0.80 -0.26
N ASN A 34 0.29 -1.93 0.45
CA ASN A 34 0.61 -1.97 1.88
C ASN A 34 2.11 -1.70 2.12
N VAL A 35 2.99 -2.26 1.28
CA VAL A 35 4.43 -1.90 1.29
C VAL A 35 4.61 -0.42 0.96
N THR A 36 3.90 0.10 -0.05
CA THR A 36 3.95 1.53 -0.41
C THR A 36 3.57 2.43 0.76
N LEU A 37 2.46 2.11 1.44
CA LEU A 37 1.97 2.88 2.59
C LEU A 37 2.92 2.78 3.79
N TYR A 38 3.51 1.61 4.05
CA TYR A 38 4.51 1.42 5.08
C TYR A 38 5.73 2.31 4.88
N ILE A 39 6.27 2.36 3.67
CA ILE A 39 7.43 3.20 3.34
C ILE A 39 7.09 4.69 3.51
N LEU A 40 5.91 5.12 3.05
CA LEU A 40 5.47 6.51 3.25
C LEU A 40 5.28 6.85 4.74
N TRP A 41 4.72 5.94 5.53
CA TRP A 41 4.54 6.15 6.97
C TRP A 41 5.87 6.27 7.71
N ARG A 42 6.85 5.42 7.40
CA ARG A 42 8.19 5.51 7.98
C ARG A 42 8.83 6.86 7.73
N ILE A 43 8.69 7.40 6.53
CA ILE A 43 9.25 8.71 6.17
C ILE A 43 8.45 9.84 6.82
N ALA A 44 7.14 9.87 6.62
CA ALA A 44 6.29 11.02 6.98
C ALA A 44 6.00 11.11 8.48
N VAL A 45 5.83 9.96 9.16
CA VAL A 45 5.45 9.90 10.57
C VAL A 45 6.66 9.70 11.48
N ARG A 46 7.68 8.97 11.03
CA ARG A 46 8.83 8.59 11.87
C ARG A 46 10.14 9.28 11.51
N ALA A 47 10.18 10.04 10.42
CA ALA A 47 11.40 10.65 9.88
C ALA A 47 12.52 9.63 9.62
N ASP A 48 12.17 8.38 9.32
CA ASP A 48 13.14 7.32 9.04
C ASP A 48 13.80 7.56 7.68
N GLN A 49 15.08 7.23 7.58
CA GLN A 49 15.77 7.07 6.31
C GLN A 49 15.45 5.68 5.77
N VAL A 50 14.97 5.60 4.53
CA VAL A 50 14.57 4.35 3.87
C VAL A 50 15.46 4.09 2.68
N GLY A 51 16.03 2.89 2.60
CA GLY A 51 16.81 2.40 1.46
C GLY A 51 16.19 1.18 0.76
N PRO A 52 16.85 0.65 -0.29
CA PRO A 52 16.35 -0.50 -1.04
C PRO A 52 16.12 -1.75 -0.17
N ALA A 53 16.98 -1.99 0.83
CA ALA A 53 16.88 -3.14 1.71
C ALA A 53 15.61 -3.12 2.58
N ASP A 54 15.14 -1.93 2.98
CA ASP A 54 13.90 -1.78 3.75
C ASP A 54 12.67 -2.19 2.92
N VAL A 55 12.69 -1.95 1.60
CA VAL A 55 11.62 -2.36 0.69
C VAL A 55 11.62 -3.87 0.50
N GLU A 56 12.82 -4.46 0.31
CA GLU A 56 12.99 -5.91 0.17
C GLU A 56 12.54 -6.65 1.44
N GLU A 57 12.92 -6.17 2.62
CA GLU A 57 12.50 -6.73 3.90
C GLU A 57 10.98 -6.64 4.09
N ALA A 58 10.39 -5.48 3.78
CA ALA A 58 8.94 -5.27 3.85
C ALA A 58 8.18 -6.24 2.93
N ASP A 59 8.59 -6.37 1.67
CA ASP A 59 7.95 -7.30 0.74
C ASP A 59 8.10 -8.75 1.21
N ALA A 60 9.32 -9.16 1.59
CA ALA A 60 9.60 -10.52 2.04
C ALA A 60 8.74 -10.93 3.25
N ALA A 61 8.46 -9.99 4.17
CA ALA A 61 7.68 -10.25 5.36
C ALA A 61 6.20 -10.59 5.07
N ILE A 62 5.63 -10.05 3.98
CA ILE A 62 4.20 -10.23 3.67
C ILE A 62 3.94 -10.98 2.36
N ALA A 63 4.93 -11.22 1.51
CA ALA A 63 4.75 -11.78 0.17
C ALA A 63 3.98 -13.11 0.16
N GLU A 64 4.27 -14.02 1.09
CA GLU A 64 3.55 -15.29 1.19
C GLU A 64 2.09 -15.10 1.64
N TRP A 65 1.84 -14.22 2.61
CA TRP A 65 0.50 -13.91 3.08
C TRP A 65 -0.33 -13.25 1.97
N ARG A 66 0.24 -12.26 1.29
CA ARG A 66 -0.35 -11.61 0.12
C ARG A 66 -0.79 -12.61 -0.92
N ALA A 67 0.12 -13.49 -1.35
CA ALA A 67 -0.12 -14.45 -2.42
C ALA A 67 -1.14 -15.52 -2.05
N ARG A 68 -1.18 -15.97 -0.78
CA ARG A 68 -2.04 -17.07 -0.35
C ARG A 68 -3.38 -16.65 0.23
N ILE A 69 -3.49 -15.41 0.73
CA ILE A 69 -4.68 -14.93 1.45
C ILE A 69 -5.29 -13.72 0.74
N VAL A 70 -4.56 -12.62 0.60
CA VAL A 70 -5.11 -11.35 0.08
C VAL A 70 -5.49 -11.49 -1.40
N GLU A 71 -4.60 -12.00 -2.24
CA GLU A 71 -4.84 -12.16 -3.67
C GLU A 71 -6.02 -13.11 -3.98
N PRO A 72 -6.15 -14.29 -3.34
CA PRO A 72 -7.33 -15.13 -3.50
C PRO A 72 -8.63 -14.46 -3.06
N LEU A 73 -8.65 -13.76 -1.93
CA LEU A 73 -9.84 -13.01 -1.47
C LEU A 73 -10.24 -11.94 -2.49
N ARG A 74 -9.26 -11.18 -2.98
CA ARG A 74 -9.45 -10.17 -4.02
C ARG A 74 -9.97 -10.76 -5.32
N ALA A 75 -9.44 -11.91 -5.74
CA ALA A 75 -9.88 -12.63 -6.93
C ALA A 75 -11.34 -13.08 -6.81
N LEU A 76 -11.73 -13.68 -5.66
CA LEU A 76 -13.11 -14.06 -5.39
C LEU A 76 -14.05 -12.84 -5.40
N ARG A 77 -13.66 -11.74 -4.72
CA ARG A 77 -14.45 -10.50 -4.70
C ARG A 77 -14.63 -9.89 -6.09
N ARG A 78 -13.58 -9.91 -6.92
CA ARG A 78 -13.62 -9.40 -8.30
C ARG A 78 -14.49 -10.29 -9.18
N GLY A 79 -14.34 -11.61 -9.08
CA GLY A 79 -15.12 -12.60 -9.81
C GLY A 79 -16.62 -12.38 -9.62
N LEU A 80 -17.08 -12.29 -8.37
CA LEU A 80 -18.50 -12.13 -8.02
C LEU A 80 -19.19 -10.87 -8.60
N LYS A 81 -18.45 -9.92 -9.19
CA LYS A 81 -19.05 -8.81 -9.94
C LYS A 81 -19.68 -9.26 -11.26
N THR A 82 -19.15 -10.29 -11.89
CA THR A 82 -19.55 -10.73 -13.24
C THR A 82 -19.88 -12.22 -13.33
N GLY A 83 -19.54 -13.01 -12.32
CA GLY A 83 -19.85 -14.43 -12.27
C GLY A 83 -19.06 -15.17 -11.18
N PRO A 84 -19.00 -16.51 -11.22
CA PRO A 84 -19.82 -17.40 -12.04
C PRO A 84 -21.31 -17.36 -11.62
N SER A 85 -22.19 -17.92 -12.44
CA SER A 85 -23.60 -18.16 -12.06
C SER A 85 -23.65 -18.88 -10.69
N PRO A 86 -24.49 -18.42 -9.73
CA PRO A 86 -25.62 -17.50 -9.90
C PRO A 86 -25.31 -16.00 -9.78
N ALA A 87 -24.05 -15.58 -9.69
CA ALA A 87 -23.69 -14.15 -9.67
C ALA A 87 -23.84 -13.50 -11.06
N PRO A 88 -24.17 -12.19 -11.14
CA PRO A 88 -24.45 -11.29 -10.03
C PRO A 88 -25.93 -11.30 -9.61
N ASN A 89 -26.19 -11.39 -8.30
CA ASN A 89 -27.50 -11.16 -7.68
C ASN A 89 -27.35 -10.56 -6.27
N ALA A 90 -28.47 -10.29 -5.58
CA ALA A 90 -28.47 -9.66 -4.25
C ALA A 90 -27.77 -10.51 -3.16
N GLU A 91 -27.95 -11.84 -3.21
CA GLU A 91 -27.31 -12.77 -2.26
C GLU A 91 -25.80 -12.83 -2.50
N THR A 92 -25.37 -12.91 -3.76
CA THR A 92 -23.94 -12.92 -4.11
C THR A 92 -23.28 -11.56 -3.84
N ALA A 93 -24.02 -10.45 -3.92
CA ALA A 93 -23.54 -9.14 -3.49
C ALA A 93 -23.29 -9.07 -1.98
N THR A 94 -24.14 -9.70 -1.18
CA THR A 94 -23.95 -9.83 0.28
C THR A 94 -22.70 -10.66 0.60
N LEU A 95 -22.54 -11.82 -0.07
CA LEU A 95 -21.32 -12.63 0.04
C LEU A 95 -20.07 -11.84 -0.36
N ARG A 96 -20.12 -11.13 -1.49
CA ARG A 96 -19.03 -10.26 -1.97
C ARG A 96 -18.64 -9.21 -0.93
N GLY A 97 -19.62 -8.63 -0.22
CA GLY A 97 -19.37 -7.68 0.87
C GLY A 97 -18.62 -8.32 2.06
N ARG A 98 -18.97 -9.55 2.44
CA ARG A 98 -18.24 -10.30 3.49
C ARG A 98 -16.82 -10.66 3.08
N ILE A 99 -16.61 -11.05 1.81
CA ILE A 99 -15.27 -11.30 1.27
C ILE A 99 -14.46 -10.00 1.24
N GLN A 100 -15.08 -8.87 0.91
CA GLN A 100 -14.41 -7.57 0.98
C GLN A 100 -13.98 -7.22 2.40
N ALA A 101 -14.83 -7.49 3.41
CA ALA A 101 -14.45 -7.29 4.80
C ALA A 101 -13.25 -8.18 5.18
N ALA A 102 -13.29 -9.46 4.82
CA ALA A 102 -12.17 -10.38 5.05
C ALA A 102 -10.88 -9.98 4.30
N GLU A 103 -10.98 -9.43 3.09
CA GLU A 103 -9.83 -8.87 2.35
C GLU A 103 -9.21 -7.70 3.12
N ILE A 104 -10.04 -6.78 3.62
CA ILE A 104 -9.57 -5.64 4.42
C ILE A 104 -8.93 -6.11 5.73
N ASP A 105 -9.53 -7.08 6.42
CA ASP A 105 -8.96 -7.66 7.64
C ASP A 105 -7.60 -8.32 7.34
N ALA A 106 -7.47 -9.00 6.20
CA ALA A 106 -6.19 -9.60 5.78
C ALA A 106 -5.13 -8.55 5.42
N GLU A 107 -5.52 -7.44 4.78
CA GLU A 107 -4.63 -6.30 4.50
C GLU A 107 -4.20 -5.58 5.79
N HIS A 108 -5.09 -5.49 6.79
CA HIS A 108 -4.75 -4.92 8.10
C HIS A 108 -3.69 -5.77 8.82
N ILE A 109 -3.78 -7.11 8.74
CA ILE A 109 -2.73 -8.00 9.28
C ILE A 109 -1.37 -7.76 8.59
N GLU A 110 -1.34 -7.48 7.29
CA GLU A 110 -0.10 -7.11 6.60
C GLU A 110 0.46 -5.80 7.15
N LEU A 111 -0.38 -4.78 7.34
CA LEU A 111 0.03 -3.50 7.90
C LEU A 111 0.53 -3.64 9.35
N ASP A 112 -0.13 -4.42 10.20
CA ASP A 112 0.35 -4.70 11.57
C ASP A 112 1.72 -5.41 11.55
N THR A 113 1.89 -6.37 10.62
CA THR A 113 3.15 -7.08 10.43
C THR A 113 4.25 -6.11 10.00
N LEU A 114 3.98 -5.25 9.02
CA LEU A 114 4.91 -4.23 8.54
C LEU A 114 5.26 -3.20 9.62
N GLU A 115 4.28 -2.71 10.38
CA GLU A 115 4.51 -1.78 11.49
C GLU A 115 5.48 -2.38 12.53
N SER A 116 5.39 -3.69 12.78
CA SER A 116 6.28 -4.39 13.71
C SER A 116 7.75 -4.49 13.24
N LEU A 117 8.01 -4.34 11.94
CA LEU A 117 9.37 -4.31 11.37
C LEU A 117 10.05 -2.95 11.56
N ALA A 118 9.28 -1.90 11.84
CA ALA A 118 9.83 -0.56 11.91
C ALA A 118 10.88 -0.46 13.03
N PRO A 119 12.04 0.19 12.77
CA PRO A 119 13.05 0.39 13.81
C PRO A 119 12.47 1.25 14.95
N PRO A 120 13.05 1.24 16.16
CA PRO A 120 12.61 2.08 17.26
C PRO A 120 12.41 3.53 16.85
N ALA A 121 11.34 4.16 17.35
CA ALA A 121 10.94 5.49 16.89
C ALA A 121 12.07 6.51 17.09
N SER A 122 12.45 7.18 16.01
CA SER A 122 13.31 8.35 16.10
C SER A 122 12.50 9.53 16.68
N SER A 123 13.14 10.40 17.45
CA SER A 123 12.46 11.58 18.05
C SER A 123 12.44 12.79 17.10
N GLY A 124 12.59 12.57 15.80
CA GLY A 124 12.71 13.62 14.79
C GLY A 124 11.44 13.85 13.99
N SER A 125 11.37 15.04 13.37
CA SER A 125 10.42 15.34 12.30
C SER A 125 11.21 16.00 11.16
N LEU A 126 10.95 15.60 9.93
CA LEU A 126 11.52 16.26 8.76
C LEU A 126 10.74 17.56 8.46
N PRO A 127 11.42 18.65 8.03
CA PRO A 127 10.76 19.77 7.37
C PRO A 127 9.90 19.27 6.19
N GLN A 128 8.77 19.95 5.91
CA GLN A 128 7.80 19.48 4.92
C GLN A 128 8.41 19.22 3.54
N ASP A 129 9.27 20.11 3.04
CA ASP A 129 9.90 19.96 1.73
C ASP A 129 10.87 18.77 1.69
N GLU A 130 11.59 18.51 2.78
CA GLU A 130 12.50 17.37 2.91
C GLU A 130 11.70 16.06 3.00
N MET A 131 10.63 16.05 3.81
CA MET A 131 9.71 14.91 3.91
C MET A 131 9.10 14.54 2.55
N LYS A 132 8.64 15.52 1.76
CA LYS A 132 8.13 15.28 0.40
C LYS A 132 9.22 14.77 -0.54
N SER A 133 10.43 15.32 -0.44
CA SER A 133 11.57 14.85 -1.24
C SER A 133 11.92 13.39 -0.93
N GLU A 134 11.99 13.03 0.35
CA GLU A 134 12.26 11.66 0.80
C GLU A 134 11.11 10.72 0.46
N ALA A 135 9.85 11.14 0.61
CA ALA A 135 8.68 10.35 0.25
C ALA A 135 8.67 10.00 -1.25
N ARG A 136 8.99 10.97 -2.12
CA ARG A 136 9.16 10.72 -3.55
C ARG A 136 10.26 9.69 -3.81
N LYS A 137 11.43 9.81 -3.17
CA LYS A 137 12.52 8.84 -3.32
C LYS A 137 12.09 7.44 -2.85
N GLY A 138 11.41 7.35 -1.71
CA GLY A 138 10.86 6.09 -1.18
C GLY A 138 9.87 5.43 -2.14
N LEU A 139 8.97 6.22 -2.74
CA LEU A 139 8.05 5.74 -3.77
C LEU A 139 8.79 5.23 -5.02
N GLU A 140 9.81 5.95 -5.48
CA GLU A 140 10.65 5.52 -6.60
C GLU A 140 11.40 4.21 -6.29
N LEU A 141 11.87 4.03 -5.05
CA LEU A 141 12.47 2.77 -4.60
C LEU A 141 11.47 1.61 -4.66
N VAL A 142 10.25 1.81 -4.15
CA VAL A 142 9.18 0.80 -4.20
C VAL A 142 8.84 0.43 -5.64
N VAL A 143 8.63 1.42 -6.51
CA VAL A 143 8.34 1.14 -7.93
C VAL A 143 9.49 0.37 -8.57
N ARG A 144 10.73 0.78 -8.36
CA ARG A 144 11.89 0.09 -8.94
C ARG A 144 12.01 -1.34 -8.44
N PHE A 145 11.71 -1.59 -7.18
CA PHE A 145 11.72 -2.95 -6.64
C PHE A 145 10.75 -3.87 -7.41
N TYR A 146 9.48 -3.47 -7.53
CA TYR A 146 8.46 -4.28 -8.21
C TYR A 146 8.60 -4.30 -9.74
N ALA A 147 9.11 -3.24 -10.34
CA ALA A 147 9.30 -3.11 -11.79
C ALA A 147 10.67 -3.61 -12.30
N GLY A 148 11.41 -4.38 -11.49
CA GLY A 148 12.71 -4.96 -11.91
C GLY A 148 13.79 -3.92 -12.22
N GLY A 149 13.80 -2.81 -11.47
CA GLY A 149 14.73 -1.69 -11.57
C GLY A 149 14.24 -0.54 -12.47
N ALA A 150 13.18 -0.74 -13.24
CA ALA A 150 12.61 0.28 -14.11
C ALA A 150 11.82 1.34 -13.31
N LEU A 151 11.69 2.53 -13.90
CA LEU A 151 10.78 3.57 -13.42
C LEU A 151 9.97 4.07 -14.63
N PRO A 152 8.85 3.41 -14.97
CA PRO A 152 8.05 3.75 -16.15
C PRO A 152 7.47 5.18 -16.06
N ASP A 153 7.38 5.90 -17.18
CA ASP A 153 6.81 7.26 -17.19
C ASP A 153 5.36 7.30 -16.65
N THR A 154 4.62 6.20 -16.79
CA THR A 154 3.25 6.06 -16.29
C THR A 154 3.14 6.17 -14.77
N VAL A 155 4.23 5.97 -14.02
CA VAL A 155 4.23 6.08 -12.56
C VAL A 155 4.51 7.50 -12.06
N ILE A 156 4.98 8.42 -12.92
CA ILE A 156 5.38 9.78 -12.50
C ILE A 156 4.21 10.55 -11.88
N GLY A 157 3.04 10.51 -12.54
CA GLY A 157 1.83 11.18 -12.06
C GLY A 157 1.31 10.61 -10.74
N PRO A 158 1.16 9.28 -10.62
CA PRO A 158 0.83 8.63 -9.35
C PRO A 158 1.81 8.94 -8.21
N ILE A 159 3.13 8.90 -8.45
CA ILE A 159 4.14 9.26 -7.44
C ILE A 159 3.96 10.71 -6.97
N ALA A 160 3.77 11.65 -7.91
CA ALA A 160 3.55 13.05 -7.57
C ALA A 160 2.28 13.23 -6.72
N THR A 161 1.19 12.54 -7.08
CA THR A 161 -0.08 12.59 -6.33
C THR A 161 0.09 12.09 -4.90
N LEU A 162 0.77 10.97 -4.70
CA LEU A 162 1.02 10.40 -3.37
C LEU A 162 1.95 11.30 -2.54
N THR A 163 2.95 11.91 -3.16
CA THR A 163 3.87 12.84 -2.48
C THR A 163 3.15 14.11 -2.03
N GLU A 164 2.29 14.69 -2.88
CA GLU A 164 1.52 15.89 -2.52
C GLU A 164 0.43 15.60 -1.49
N ALA A 165 -0.02 14.35 -1.42
CA ALA A 165 -0.96 13.88 -0.42
C ALA A 165 -0.31 13.58 0.93
N LEU A 166 0.90 14.06 1.24
CA LEU A 166 1.52 14.01 2.58
C LEU A 166 1.57 15.41 3.20
#